data_AF-A0A954U0Y5-F1
#
_entry.id   AF-A0A954U0Y5-F1
#
_cell.length_a   1.000
_cell.length_b   1.000
_cell.length_c   1.000
_cell.angle_alpha   90.00
_cell.angle_beta   90.00
_cell.angle_gamma   90.00
#
_symmetry.space_group_name_H-M   'P 1'
#
loop_
_entity.id
_entity.type
_entity.pdbx_description
1 polymer ?
#
loop_
_entity_poly.entity_id
_entity_poly.type
_entity_poly.pdbx_seq_one_letter_code
_entity_poly.pdbx_strand_id
1 'polypeptide(L)'
;MDLHLKSFYKLSALAIASLIAAATPIAAAEAAQAETAEFIYESAPFPSCHASTIDETPQGLVAAWFGGKREGDPSVGIWVSRHTAAGWTTPVEVANGDQTSGDVKRFPCWNPVLFQVPGGALQLYYKVGPNPREWWGLVIESKDHGQTWSEPRRLPDGILGPIKNKPILLANGRLLSGSSTEHQGWRAHFEWSDDQGATWHKSAAINTGEELGLIQPTLFHLKDGTIVAYMRCRQRKIAESRSTDQGETWSTPHMIELPNNNSGLDGVTLVDGRHVLIYNHTPQGRTPLNLAIANDDSLNWQPLLTLESEPGEYSYPAIIQTADGRLHMVYTWKRELIKHVVVDPPAKPE
;
A
#
# COMPACT_ATOMS: atom_id res chain seq x y z
N MET A 1 -100.90 23.93 20.52
CA MET A 1 -99.50 24.37 20.69
C MET A 1 -98.72 23.59 19.67
N ASP A 2 -98.46 24.23 18.54
CA ASP A 2 -98.02 23.62 17.29
C ASP A 2 -96.63 24.13 16.93
N LEU A 3 -95.95 23.33 16.11
CA LEU A 3 -94.79 23.64 15.26
C LEU A 3 -93.36 23.59 15.86
N HIS A 4 -92.76 22.43 15.64
CA HIS A 4 -91.49 22.17 14.92
C HIS A 4 -90.50 23.34 14.69
N LEU A 5 -89.22 23.12 15.02
CA LEU A 5 -88.11 23.48 14.14
C LEU A 5 -86.76 22.80 14.50
N LYS A 6 -85.98 22.51 13.44
CA LYS A 6 -84.52 22.28 13.35
C LYS A 6 -83.98 20.87 13.59
N SER A 7 -82.96 20.38 12.89
CA SER A 7 -82.34 20.65 11.58
C SER A 7 -81.25 19.59 11.42
N PHE A 8 -81.09 19.03 10.23
CA PHE A 8 -80.08 18.03 9.86
C PHE A 8 -78.67 18.64 9.82
N TYR A 9 -77.65 17.96 10.37
CA TYR A 9 -76.24 17.98 9.93
C TYR A 9 -75.45 16.84 10.60
N LYS A 10 -74.76 16.01 9.78
CA LYS A 10 -73.38 15.45 9.99
C LYS A 10 -73.11 14.41 8.88
N LEU A 11 -72.40 14.83 7.83
CA LEU A 11 -70.95 14.63 7.61
C LEU A 11 -70.56 13.17 7.35
N SER A 12 -70.34 12.87 6.07
CA SER A 12 -69.67 11.70 5.54
C SER A 12 -68.16 11.76 5.86
N ALA A 13 -67.63 10.71 6.49
CA ALA A 13 -66.20 10.52 6.71
C ALA A 13 -65.61 9.67 5.57
N LEU A 14 -64.70 10.25 4.79
CA LEU A 14 -63.81 9.50 3.89
C LEU A 14 -62.71 8.84 4.74
N ALA A 15 -62.57 7.52 4.64
CA ALA A 15 -61.44 6.79 5.19
C ALA A 15 -60.25 6.87 4.20
N ILE A 16 -59.17 7.53 4.61
CA ILE A 16 -57.88 7.47 3.91
C ILE A 16 -57.12 6.27 4.48
N ALA A 17 -56.94 5.23 3.65
CA ALA A 17 -56.08 4.09 3.99
C ALA A 17 -54.63 4.46 3.69
N SER A 18 -53.83 4.67 4.74
CA SER A 18 -52.38 4.87 4.63
C SER A 18 -51.70 3.53 4.36
N LEU A 19 -51.12 3.34 3.18
CA LEU A 19 -50.14 2.28 2.94
C LEU A 19 -48.85 2.63 3.69
N ILE A 20 -48.56 1.89 4.75
CA ILE A 20 -47.23 1.86 5.36
C ILE A 20 -46.44 0.81 4.59
N ALA A 21 -45.55 1.25 3.70
CA ALA A 21 -44.54 0.37 3.12
C ALA A 21 -43.58 -0.04 4.24
N ALA A 22 -43.60 -1.31 4.63
CA ALA A 22 -42.62 -1.86 5.55
C ALA A 22 -41.26 -1.90 4.83
N ALA A 23 -40.37 -0.99 5.19
CA ALA A 23 -38.97 -1.07 4.78
C ALA A 23 -38.35 -2.30 5.47
N THR A 24 -37.99 -3.32 4.70
CA THR A 24 -37.13 -4.39 5.18
C THR A 24 -35.78 -3.78 5.58
N PRO A 25 -35.28 -4.02 6.81
CA PRO A 25 -33.96 -3.54 7.18
C PRO A 25 -32.93 -4.20 6.26
N ILE A 26 -32.20 -3.39 5.51
CA ILE A 26 -30.95 -3.81 4.88
C ILE A 26 -30.06 -4.24 6.04
N ALA A 27 -29.65 -5.51 6.06
CA ALA A 27 -28.67 -5.98 7.03
C ALA A 27 -27.44 -5.08 6.90
N ALA A 28 -27.06 -4.40 7.98
CA ALA A 28 -25.80 -3.69 8.03
C ALA A 28 -24.69 -4.70 7.76
N ALA A 29 -23.88 -4.46 6.72
CA ALA A 29 -22.70 -5.25 6.48
C ALA A 29 -21.88 -5.27 7.77
N GLU A 30 -21.60 -6.46 8.28
CA GLU A 30 -20.79 -6.65 9.48
C GLU A 30 -19.43 -5.98 9.22
N ALA A 31 -19.01 -5.07 10.09
CA ALA A 31 -17.71 -4.40 9.93
C ALA A 31 -16.62 -5.46 9.91
N ALA A 32 -15.73 -5.42 8.90
CA ALA A 32 -14.63 -6.37 8.82
C ALA A 32 -13.79 -6.29 10.11
N GLN A 33 -13.28 -7.44 10.55
CA GLN A 33 -12.43 -7.54 11.73
C GLN A 33 -11.08 -8.15 11.34
N ALA A 34 -10.04 -7.82 12.09
CA ALA A 34 -8.77 -8.52 11.96
C ALA A 34 -8.91 -9.95 12.48
N GLU A 35 -8.54 -10.94 11.67
CA GLU A 35 -8.43 -12.33 12.11
C GLU A 35 -7.27 -12.48 13.10
N THR A 36 -6.13 -11.87 12.75
CA THR A 36 -4.92 -11.85 13.57
C THR A 36 -4.27 -10.47 13.51
N ALA A 37 -3.64 -10.08 14.62
CA ALA A 37 -2.81 -8.89 14.71
C ALA A 37 -1.64 -9.18 15.67
N GLU A 38 -0.43 -9.25 15.14
CA GLU A 38 0.77 -9.65 15.88
C GLU A 38 1.98 -8.79 15.49
N PHE A 39 3.01 -8.77 16.33
CA PHE A 39 4.29 -8.20 15.94
C PHE A 39 5.15 -9.28 15.29
N ILE A 40 5.85 -8.94 14.21
CA ILE A 40 6.76 -9.87 13.52
C ILE A 40 7.92 -10.30 14.45
N TYR A 41 8.28 -9.43 15.39
CA TYR A 41 9.28 -9.68 16.42
C TYR A 41 8.98 -8.82 17.64
N GLU A 42 9.42 -9.25 18.81
CA GLU A 42 9.29 -8.47 20.06
C GLU A 42 10.61 -7.80 20.48
N SER A 43 11.73 -8.29 19.95
CA SER A 43 13.07 -7.72 20.18
C SER A 43 13.89 -7.73 18.91
N ALA A 44 14.75 -6.73 18.77
CA ALA A 44 15.63 -6.56 17.62
C ALA A 44 16.97 -5.94 18.06
N PRO A 45 18.07 -6.16 17.31
CA PRO A 45 19.37 -5.57 17.60
C PRO A 45 19.47 -4.09 17.20
N PHE A 46 18.35 -3.46 16.81
CA PHE A 46 18.27 -2.06 16.43
C PHE A 46 17.14 -1.37 17.21
N PRO A 47 17.32 -0.08 17.58
CA PRO A 47 16.29 0.67 18.30
C PRO A 47 15.21 1.27 17.40
N SER A 48 15.40 1.29 16.08
CA SER A 48 14.43 1.86 15.15
C SER A 48 14.30 1.10 13.84
N CYS A 49 13.08 1.00 13.32
CA CYS A 49 12.74 0.39 12.05
C CYS A 49 11.72 1.22 11.24
N HIS A 50 11.67 1.00 9.93
CA HIS A 50 10.65 1.59 9.07
C HIS A 50 10.52 0.91 7.70
N ALA A 51 9.53 1.36 6.93
CA ALA A 51 9.33 1.02 5.52
C ALA A 51 9.24 -0.49 5.28
N SER A 52 8.26 -1.11 5.95
CA SER A 52 7.98 -2.53 5.80
C SER A 52 7.38 -2.87 4.43
N THR A 53 7.68 -4.08 3.97
CA THR A 53 7.13 -4.72 2.76
C THR A 53 6.85 -6.19 3.10
N ILE A 54 5.90 -6.81 2.40
CA ILE A 54 5.53 -8.22 2.55
C ILE A 54 5.23 -8.81 1.18
N ASP A 55 5.56 -10.08 0.98
CA ASP A 55 5.14 -10.85 -0.19
C ASP A 55 4.90 -12.33 0.16
N GLU A 56 4.12 -13.01 -0.67
CA GLU A 56 3.85 -14.44 -0.59
C GLU A 56 4.82 -15.23 -1.49
N THR A 57 5.44 -16.25 -0.91
CA THR A 57 6.28 -17.21 -1.63
C THR A 57 5.62 -18.60 -1.60
N PRO A 58 6.05 -19.54 -2.45
CA PRO A 58 5.59 -20.93 -2.37
C PRO A 58 5.78 -21.64 -1.01
N GLN A 59 6.61 -21.10 -0.10
CA GLN A 59 6.82 -21.66 1.25
C GLN A 59 6.20 -20.85 2.39
N GLY A 60 5.51 -19.75 2.09
CA GLY A 60 4.92 -18.85 3.08
C GLY A 60 5.31 -17.40 2.85
N LEU A 61 5.02 -16.55 3.84
CA LEU A 61 5.20 -15.11 3.72
C LEU A 61 6.63 -14.72 4.04
N VAL A 62 7.10 -13.67 3.38
CA VAL A 62 8.37 -12.99 3.71
C VAL A 62 8.06 -11.53 3.92
N ALA A 63 8.57 -10.96 5.00
CA ALA A 63 8.50 -9.53 5.29
C ALA A 63 9.91 -8.94 5.40
N ALA A 64 10.06 -7.71 4.95
CA ALA A 64 11.31 -6.97 5.06
C ALA A 64 11.08 -5.52 5.48
N TRP A 65 12.07 -4.90 6.10
CA TRP A 65 12.05 -3.49 6.51
C TRP A 65 13.50 -2.98 6.65
N PHE A 66 13.70 -1.68 6.73
CA PHE A 66 15.00 -1.16 7.15
C PHE A 66 15.03 -0.95 8.67
N GLY A 67 16.19 -1.19 9.28
CA GLY A 67 16.38 -1.09 10.73
C GLY A 67 17.81 -0.71 11.10
N GLY A 68 17.96 0.15 12.10
CA GLY A 68 19.25 0.65 12.56
C GLY A 68 19.09 1.68 13.70
N LYS A 69 20.14 2.47 13.97
CA LYS A 69 20.12 3.45 15.06
C LYS A 69 19.01 4.51 14.90
N ARG A 70 18.85 5.03 13.68
CA ARG A 70 17.80 5.96 13.25
C ARG A 70 17.80 6.04 11.73
N GLU A 71 16.70 6.49 11.14
CA GLU A 71 16.62 6.73 9.69
C GLU A 71 17.79 7.60 9.19
N GLY A 72 18.46 7.13 8.14
CA GLY A 72 19.63 7.77 7.53
C GLY A 72 20.97 7.62 8.26
N ASP A 73 21.02 6.88 9.36
CA ASP A 73 22.28 6.53 10.01
C ASP A 73 23.01 5.40 9.24
N PRO A 74 24.34 5.43 9.06
CA PRO A 74 25.07 4.37 8.36
C PRO A 74 24.85 2.96 8.90
N SER A 75 24.40 2.80 10.16
CA SER A 75 24.03 1.51 10.74
C SER A 75 22.73 0.91 10.17
N VAL A 76 21.96 1.64 9.36
CA VAL A 76 20.69 1.14 8.81
C VAL A 76 20.95 0.08 7.75
N GLY A 77 20.54 -1.15 8.04
CA GLY A 77 20.48 -2.28 7.11
C GLY A 77 19.04 -2.65 6.74
N ILE A 78 18.91 -3.61 5.81
CA ILE A 78 17.65 -4.27 5.47
C ILE A 78 17.56 -5.58 6.24
N TRP A 79 16.44 -5.77 6.92
CA TRP A 79 16.14 -6.93 7.75
C TRP A 79 14.98 -7.71 7.14
N VAL A 80 15.07 -9.04 7.22
CA VAL A 80 14.06 -9.96 6.70
C VAL A 80 13.60 -10.91 7.80
N SER A 81 12.32 -11.23 7.81
CA SER A 81 11.73 -12.34 8.56
C SER A 81 10.81 -13.15 7.66
N ARG A 82 10.71 -14.46 7.91
CA ARG A 82 9.87 -15.40 7.18
C ARG A 82 8.78 -15.93 8.10
N HIS A 83 7.56 -16.03 7.60
CA HIS A 83 6.45 -16.65 8.32
C HIS A 83 6.39 -18.14 7.99
N THR A 84 6.77 -18.97 8.96
CA THR A 84 6.80 -20.43 8.84
C THR A 84 5.64 -21.06 9.60
N ALA A 85 5.53 -22.39 9.57
CA ALA A 85 4.57 -23.10 10.42
C ALA A 85 4.75 -22.84 11.93
N ALA A 86 5.94 -22.39 12.37
CA ALA A 86 6.22 -22.02 13.75
C ALA A 86 6.01 -20.52 14.04
N GLY A 87 5.50 -19.74 13.07
CA GLY A 87 5.37 -18.28 13.14
C GLY A 87 6.55 -17.56 12.47
N TRP A 88 6.67 -16.27 12.77
CA TRP A 88 7.73 -15.39 12.26
C TRP A 88 9.11 -15.79 12.78
N THR A 89 10.10 -15.89 11.89
CA THR A 89 11.50 -16.12 12.29
C THR A 89 12.11 -14.89 12.94
N THR A 90 13.17 -15.05 13.73
CA THR A 90 14.00 -13.93 14.17
C THR A 90 14.48 -13.11 12.96
N PRO A 91 14.44 -11.76 13.01
CA PRO A 91 14.94 -10.94 11.93
C PRO A 91 16.43 -11.17 11.62
N VAL A 92 16.77 -11.23 10.33
CA VAL A 92 18.16 -11.37 9.84
C VAL A 92 18.50 -10.20 8.93
N GLU A 93 19.68 -9.59 9.12
CA GLU A 93 20.20 -8.53 8.23
C GLU A 93 20.67 -9.16 6.92
N VAL A 94 20.10 -8.72 5.79
CA VAL A 94 20.39 -9.25 4.45
C VAL A 94 21.10 -8.24 3.54
N ALA A 95 21.12 -6.97 3.93
CA ALA A 95 21.91 -5.93 3.28
C ALA A 95 22.28 -4.86 4.31
N ASN A 96 23.54 -4.41 4.31
CA ASN A 96 24.07 -3.50 5.33
C ASN A 96 24.56 -2.16 4.76
N GLY A 97 24.59 -2.01 3.44
CA GLY A 97 24.98 -0.79 2.74
C GLY A 97 26.48 -0.63 2.50
N ASP A 98 27.26 -1.67 2.76
CA ASP A 98 28.69 -1.70 2.45
C ASP A 98 28.93 -1.60 0.94
N GLN A 99 29.84 -0.71 0.54
CA GLN A 99 30.26 -0.54 -0.85
C GLN A 99 31.62 -1.23 -1.01
N THR A 100 31.63 -2.45 -1.56
CA THR A 100 32.84 -3.24 -1.73
C THR A 100 33.73 -2.70 -2.87
N SER A 101 34.50 -1.65 -2.59
CA SER A 101 35.79 -1.31 -3.24
C SER A 101 36.50 -0.16 -2.51
N GLY A 102 37.58 -0.43 -1.76
CA GLY A 102 38.39 0.58 -1.07
C GLY A 102 38.00 0.84 0.39
N ASP A 103 38.38 2.00 0.95
CA ASP A 103 38.00 2.42 2.31
C ASP A 103 36.51 2.21 2.50
N VAL A 104 36.13 1.29 3.39
CA VAL A 104 34.75 0.81 3.54
C VAL A 104 33.86 1.97 3.95
N LYS A 105 33.22 2.59 2.95
CA LYS A 105 32.21 3.62 3.17
C LYS A 105 30.85 2.95 3.17
N ARG A 106 30.34 2.71 4.38
CA ARG A 106 28.97 2.22 4.61
C ARG A 106 27.98 3.38 4.49
N PHE A 107 26.90 3.16 3.76
CA PHE A 107 25.77 4.08 3.66
C PHE A 107 24.50 3.43 4.22
N PRO A 108 23.53 4.22 4.72
CA PRO A 108 22.24 3.66 5.12
C PRO A 108 21.54 2.97 3.94
N CYS A 109 20.84 1.87 4.26
CA CYS A 109 19.87 1.24 3.37
C CYS A 109 18.47 1.86 3.54
N TRP A 110 17.64 1.82 2.50
CA TRP A 110 16.32 2.45 2.51
C TRP A 110 15.28 1.67 1.69
N ASN A 111 14.00 1.88 2.03
CA ASN A 111 12.81 1.50 1.26
C ASN A 111 12.89 0.12 0.58
N PRO A 112 13.01 -0.97 1.36
CA PRO A 112 12.94 -2.31 0.81
C PRO A 112 11.57 -2.58 0.20
N VAL A 113 11.54 -3.32 -0.91
CA VAL A 113 10.34 -3.77 -1.60
C VAL A 113 10.56 -5.21 -2.05
N LEU A 114 9.72 -6.12 -1.54
CA LEU A 114 9.68 -7.50 -1.99
C LEU A 114 8.81 -7.64 -3.24
N PHE A 115 9.23 -8.54 -4.12
CA PHE A 115 8.43 -9.00 -5.24
C PHE A 115 8.77 -10.47 -5.58
N GLN A 116 7.81 -11.37 -5.42
CA GLN A 116 7.92 -12.76 -5.83
C GLN A 116 7.59 -12.88 -7.32
N VAL A 117 8.62 -13.11 -8.14
CA VAL A 117 8.40 -13.40 -9.57
C VAL A 117 7.65 -14.73 -9.70
N PRO A 118 6.53 -14.81 -10.46
CA PRO A 118 5.81 -16.07 -10.66
C PRO A 118 6.72 -17.16 -11.24
N GLY A 119 6.85 -18.28 -10.53
CA GLY A 119 7.74 -19.38 -10.90
C GLY A 119 9.24 -19.06 -10.84
N GLY A 120 9.62 -17.88 -10.32
CA GLY A 120 10.99 -17.38 -10.29
C GLY A 120 11.51 -17.12 -8.87
N ALA A 121 12.56 -16.31 -8.78
CA ALA A 121 13.16 -15.90 -7.52
C ALA A 121 12.31 -14.85 -6.80
N LEU A 122 12.41 -14.81 -5.47
CA LEU A 122 11.99 -13.67 -4.66
C LEU A 122 13.01 -12.55 -4.84
N GLN A 123 12.56 -11.38 -5.29
CA GLN A 123 13.39 -10.20 -5.45
C GLN A 123 13.19 -9.25 -4.27
N LEU A 124 14.29 -8.68 -3.76
CA LEU A 124 14.26 -7.61 -2.76
C LEU A 124 14.99 -6.39 -3.32
N TYR A 125 14.20 -5.39 -3.71
CA TYR A 125 14.70 -4.10 -4.17
C TYR A 125 14.89 -3.18 -2.98
N TYR A 126 16.01 -2.46 -2.92
CA TYR A 126 16.30 -1.51 -1.84
C TYR A 126 17.25 -0.43 -2.34
N LYS A 127 17.40 0.64 -1.55
CA LYS A 127 18.21 1.81 -1.94
C LYS A 127 19.38 1.91 -0.99
N VAL A 128 20.51 2.37 -1.49
CA VAL A 128 21.68 2.72 -0.66
C VAL A 128 22.16 4.10 -1.07
N GLY A 129 22.60 4.88 -0.08
CA GLY A 129 23.15 6.21 -0.30
C GLY A 129 22.95 7.11 0.91
N PRO A 130 23.59 8.29 0.95
CA PRO A 130 23.61 9.13 2.15
C PRO A 130 22.24 9.73 2.50
N ASN A 131 21.37 9.92 1.50
CA ASN A 131 20.01 10.45 1.68
C ASN A 131 19.16 10.19 0.41
N PRO A 132 17.83 10.41 0.46
CA PRO A 132 16.93 10.16 -0.67
C PRO A 132 17.22 10.94 -1.97
N ARG A 133 18.04 11.99 -1.93
CA ARG A 133 18.42 12.76 -3.13
C ARG A 133 19.61 12.15 -3.87
N GLU A 134 20.39 11.33 -3.19
CA GLU A 134 21.70 10.84 -3.65
C GLU A 134 21.81 9.30 -3.61
N TRP A 135 20.71 8.60 -3.36
CA TRP A 135 20.68 7.14 -3.35
C TRP A 135 20.65 6.52 -4.75
N TRP A 136 20.92 5.22 -4.82
CA TRP A 136 20.77 4.40 -6.02
C TRP A 136 20.03 3.11 -5.68
N GLY A 137 19.44 2.47 -6.69
CA GLY A 137 18.72 1.20 -6.54
C GLY A 137 19.67 -0.01 -6.58
N LEU A 138 19.39 -0.98 -5.72
CA LEU A 138 20.00 -2.30 -5.67
C LEU A 138 18.90 -3.36 -5.61
N VAL A 139 19.23 -4.56 -6.06
CA VAL A 139 18.40 -5.75 -5.91
C VAL A 139 19.25 -6.93 -5.45
N ILE A 140 18.72 -7.70 -4.51
CA ILE A 140 19.19 -9.04 -4.16
C ILE A 140 18.06 -10.04 -4.44
N GLU A 141 18.43 -11.27 -4.75
CA GLU A 141 17.48 -12.32 -5.14
C GLU A 141 17.63 -13.55 -4.25
N SER A 142 16.52 -14.18 -3.92
CA SER A 142 16.47 -15.45 -3.19
C SER A 142 15.78 -16.52 -4.05
N LYS A 143 16.48 -17.66 -4.22
CA LYS A 143 15.97 -18.84 -4.94
C LYS A 143 15.38 -19.91 -4.01
N ASP A 144 15.42 -19.65 -2.71
CA ASP A 144 15.03 -20.56 -1.63
C ASP A 144 14.08 -19.88 -0.63
N HIS A 145 13.22 -18.99 -1.16
CA HIS A 145 12.10 -18.39 -0.45
C HIS A 145 12.51 -17.54 0.77
N GLY A 146 13.55 -16.74 0.58
CA GLY A 146 14.08 -15.79 1.56
C GLY A 146 15.07 -16.38 2.57
N GLN A 147 15.56 -17.61 2.35
CA GLN A 147 16.54 -18.26 3.23
C GLN A 147 17.95 -17.71 3.00
N THR A 148 18.37 -17.67 1.74
CA THR A 148 19.64 -17.10 1.30
C THR A 148 19.41 -16.08 0.20
N TRP A 149 20.35 -15.16 0.07
CA TRP A 149 20.27 -14.02 -0.85
C TRP A 149 21.54 -13.93 -1.68
N SER A 150 21.39 -13.55 -2.94
CA SER A 150 22.51 -13.30 -3.84
C SER A 150 23.37 -12.13 -3.38
N GLU A 151 24.56 -12.00 -3.98
CA GLU A 151 25.28 -10.73 -3.98
C GLU A 151 24.40 -9.60 -4.57
N PRO A 152 24.55 -8.36 -4.10
CA PRO A 152 23.73 -7.24 -4.54
C PRO A 152 24.09 -6.80 -5.95
N ARG A 153 23.06 -6.63 -6.79
CA ARG A 153 23.19 -6.10 -8.14
C ARG A 153 22.67 -4.66 -8.18
N ARG A 154 23.52 -3.73 -8.64
CA ARG A 154 23.12 -2.34 -8.86
C ARG A 154 22.17 -2.25 -10.06
N LEU A 155 21.08 -1.50 -9.90
CA LEU A 155 20.20 -1.18 -11.02
C LEU A 155 20.90 -0.19 -11.98
N PRO A 156 20.51 -0.14 -13.27
CA PRO A 156 21.11 0.79 -14.22
C PRO A 156 21.06 2.25 -13.74
N ASP A 157 22.03 3.07 -14.17
CA ASP A 157 22.07 4.47 -13.79
C ASP A 157 20.77 5.19 -14.21
N GLY A 158 20.17 5.92 -13.26
CA GLY A 158 18.88 6.59 -13.45
C GLY A 158 17.64 5.77 -13.11
N ILE A 159 17.80 4.47 -12.80
CA ILE A 159 16.74 3.55 -12.36
C ILE A 159 16.86 3.29 -10.85
N LEU A 160 15.74 3.36 -10.13
CA LEU A 160 15.67 3.13 -8.68
C LEU A 160 14.88 1.87 -8.30
N GLY A 161 14.20 1.27 -9.27
CA GLY A 161 13.23 0.21 -9.08
C GLY A 161 11.98 0.70 -8.32
N PRO A 162 11.16 -0.23 -7.81
CA PRO A 162 9.98 0.12 -7.01
C PRO A 162 10.39 0.82 -5.72
N ILE A 163 9.86 2.00 -5.42
CA ILE A 163 10.20 2.74 -4.19
C ILE A 163 9.05 2.67 -3.21
N LYS A 164 9.27 1.96 -2.09
CA LYS A 164 8.34 1.75 -0.96
C LYS A 164 7.14 0.87 -1.30
N ASN A 165 6.48 1.05 -2.44
CA ASN A 165 5.34 0.21 -2.85
C ASN A 165 5.78 -0.86 -3.85
N LYS A 166 5.14 -2.03 -3.76
CA LYS A 166 5.37 -3.17 -4.65
C LYS A 166 5.03 -2.83 -6.11
N PRO A 167 5.76 -3.41 -7.09
CA PRO A 167 5.35 -3.34 -8.48
C PRO A 167 4.10 -4.20 -8.74
N ILE A 168 3.50 -4.03 -9.91
CA ILE A 168 2.46 -4.93 -10.43
C ILE A 168 2.98 -5.64 -11.67
N LEU A 169 2.60 -6.92 -11.83
CA LEU A 169 2.84 -7.67 -13.06
C LEU A 169 1.64 -7.53 -13.98
N LEU A 170 1.84 -6.93 -15.14
CA LEU A 170 0.81 -6.74 -16.15
C LEU A 170 0.62 -8.02 -16.98
N ALA A 171 -0.54 -8.14 -17.65
CA ALA A 171 -0.89 -9.33 -18.44
C ALA A 171 0.08 -9.62 -19.61
N ASN A 172 0.77 -8.60 -20.11
CA ASN A 172 1.81 -8.73 -21.15
C ASN A 172 3.17 -9.21 -20.59
N GLY A 173 3.29 -9.45 -19.28
CA GLY A 173 4.53 -9.84 -18.61
C GLY A 173 5.40 -8.67 -18.11
N ARG A 174 4.98 -7.42 -18.34
CA ARG A 174 5.68 -6.23 -17.85
C ARG A 174 5.58 -6.11 -16.34
N LEU A 175 6.73 -6.01 -15.67
CA LEU A 175 6.82 -5.64 -14.26
C LEU A 175 6.85 -4.11 -14.15
N LEU A 176 5.72 -3.50 -13.77
CA LEU A 176 5.58 -2.05 -13.65
C LEU A 176 5.74 -1.59 -12.21
N SER A 177 6.66 -0.66 -11.98
CA SER A 177 7.02 -0.12 -10.67
C SER A 177 6.62 1.34 -10.52
N GLY A 178 5.93 1.67 -9.44
CA GLY A 178 5.83 3.04 -8.96
C GLY A 178 7.18 3.51 -8.41
N SER A 179 7.68 4.65 -8.89
CA SER A 179 8.97 5.20 -8.47
C SER A 179 8.90 6.72 -8.30
N SER A 180 9.97 7.29 -7.77
CA SER A 180 10.08 8.74 -7.58
C SER A 180 11.50 9.21 -7.32
N THR A 181 11.78 10.48 -7.59
CA THR A 181 13.07 11.12 -7.28
C THR A 181 12.89 12.34 -6.37
N GLU A 182 13.93 12.65 -5.59
CA GLU A 182 13.91 13.76 -4.63
C GLU A 182 15.00 14.84 -4.87
N HIS A 183 15.80 14.72 -5.92
CA HIS A 183 16.92 15.64 -6.22
C HIS A 183 16.50 16.95 -6.89
N GLN A 184 15.30 17.02 -7.47
CA GLN A 184 14.72 18.21 -8.15
C GLN A 184 13.28 18.41 -7.67
N GLY A 185 13.11 18.53 -6.35
CA GLY A 185 11.80 18.37 -5.72
C GLY A 185 11.33 16.91 -5.77
N TRP A 186 10.08 16.70 -5.37
CA TRP A 186 9.46 15.37 -5.29
C TRP A 186 8.74 15.04 -6.58
N ARG A 187 9.35 14.21 -7.42
CA ARG A 187 8.80 13.85 -8.73
C ARG A 187 8.46 12.38 -8.81
N ALA A 188 7.21 12.07 -9.11
CA ALA A 188 6.77 10.73 -9.41
C ALA A 188 7.10 10.40 -10.87
N HIS A 189 7.50 9.16 -11.10
CA HIS A 189 7.73 8.58 -12.41
C HIS A 189 7.57 7.06 -12.30
N PHE A 190 7.56 6.37 -13.42
CA PHE A 190 7.32 4.93 -13.45
C PHE A 190 8.49 4.25 -14.15
N GLU A 191 8.84 3.07 -13.65
CA GLU A 191 9.94 2.27 -14.18
C GLU A 191 9.41 0.87 -14.43
N TRP A 192 9.84 0.24 -15.51
CA TRP A 192 9.37 -1.11 -15.82
C TRP A 192 10.46 -1.97 -16.42
N SER A 193 10.24 -3.28 -16.31
CA SER A 193 11.05 -4.30 -16.94
C SER A 193 10.14 -5.29 -17.65
N ASP A 194 10.48 -5.62 -18.89
CA ASP A 194 9.78 -6.63 -19.69
C ASP A 194 10.47 -8.01 -19.63
N ASP A 195 11.53 -8.14 -18.81
CA ASP A 195 12.40 -9.32 -18.70
C ASP A 195 12.78 -9.64 -17.23
N GLN A 196 11.83 -9.44 -16.32
CA GLN A 196 11.94 -9.82 -14.89
C GLN A 196 13.07 -9.11 -14.13
N GLY A 197 13.40 -7.88 -14.51
CA GLY A 197 14.35 -7.01 -13.85
C GLY A 197 15.78 -7.07 -14.40
N ALA A 198 15.98 -7.68 -15.57
CA ALA A 198 17.26 -7.72 -16.25
C ALA A 198 17.57 -6.39 -16.98
N THR A 199 16.60 -5.85 -17.72
CA THR A 199 16.63 -4.52 -18.33
C THR A 199 15.47 -3.67 -17.84
N TRP A 200 15.65 -2.35 -17.93
CA TRP A 200 14.74 -1.37 -17.34
C TRP A 200 14.51 -0.18 -18.26
N HIS A 201 13.29 0.31 -18.20
CA HIS A 201 12.82 1.51 -18.87
C HIS A 201 12.21 2.47 -17.84
N LYS A 202 12.02 3.73 -18.24
CA LYS A 202 11.56 4.79 -17.36
C LYS A 202 10.69 5.80 -18.11
N SER A 203 9.57 6.18 -17.51
CA SER A 203 8.70 7.23 -18.02
C SER A 203 9.29 8.61 -17.78
N ALA A 204 8.73 9.64 -18.44
CA ALA A 204 8.91 11.01 -17.98
C ALA A 204 8.35 11.19 -16.55
N ALA A 205 8.85 12.19 -15.83
CA ALA A 205 8.23 12.60 -14.57
C ALA A 205 6.84 13.20 -14.86
N ILE A 206 5.86 12.87 -14.01
CA ILE A 206 4.46 13.28 -14.20
C ILE A 206 4.13 14.63 -13.52
N ASN A 207 5.13 15.24 -12.88
CA ASN A 207 5.03 16.51 -12.20
C ASN A 207 6.40 17.21 -12.15
N THR A 208 6.40 18.54 -11.97
CA THR A 208 7.62 19.36 -11.91
C THR A 208 8.38 19.23 -10.59
N GLY A 209 7.69 18.82 -9.51
CA GLY A 209 8.24 18.65 -8.17
C GLY A 209 8.11 19.86 -7.24
N GLU A 210 7.81 21.05 -7.78
CA GLU A 210 7.71 22.32 -7.04
C GLU A 210 6.32 22.57 -6.46
N GLU A 211 5.29 22.59 -7.33
CA GLU A 211 3.88 22.89 -6.94
C GLU A 211 3.18 21.68 -6.31
N LEU A 212 3.42 20.51 -6.89
CA LEU A 212 2.89 19.22 -6.47
C LEU A 212 4.07 18.32 -6.20
N GLY A 213 4.47 18.17 -4.93
CA GLY A 213 5.47 17.17 -4.56
C GLY A 213 4.82 15.80 -4.44
N LEU A 214 5.09 14.90 -5.40
CA LEU A 214 4.52 13.56 -5.49
C LEU A 214 5.61 12.50 -5.40
N ILE A 215 5.42 11.48 -4.55
CA ILE A 215 6.34 10.35 -4.41
C ILE A 215 5.60 9.05 -4.04
N GLN A 216 6.32 7.94 -4.19
CA GLN A 216 5.92 6.59 -3.75
C GLN A 216 4.54 6.16 -4.28
N PRO A 217 4.37 6.05 -5.61
CA PRO A 217 3.11 5.60 -6.20
C PRO A 217 2.78 4.17 -5.77
N THR A 218 1.53 3.90 -5.38
CA THR A 218 0.93 2.55 -5.40
C THR A 218 0.10 2.40 -6.66
N LEU A 219 0.00 1.18 -7.19
CA LEU A 219 -0.63 0.90 -8.48
C LEU A 219 -1.86 -0.01 -8.32
N PHE A 220 -2.92 0.31 -9.06
CA PHE A 220 -4.09 -0.54 -9.27
C PHE A 220 -4.23 -0.83 -10.76
N HIS A 221 -4.69 -2.04 -11.12
CA HIS A 221 -5.12 -2.34 -12.49
C HIS A 221 -6.64 -2.36 -12.54
N LEU A 222 -7.22 -1.81 -13.59
CA LEU A 222 -8.66 -1.86 -13.87
C LEU A 222 -8.94 -2.93 -14.94
N LYS A 223 -10.19 -3.35 -15.07
CA LYS A 223 -10.62 -4.40 -16.00
C LYS A 223 -10.45 -4.00 -17.46
N ASP A 224 -10.52 -2.71 -17.76
CA ASP A 224 -10.31 -2.18 -19.12
C ASP A 224 -8.82 -2.08 -19.51
N GLY A 225 -7.91 -2.46 -18.60
CA GLY A 225 -6.46 -2.36 -18.79
C GLY A 225 -5.85 -1.03 -18.35
N THR A 226 -6.67 -0.06 -17.89
CA THR A 226 -6.19 1.18 -17.29
C THR A 226 -5.43 0.88 -16.01
N ILE A 227 -4.31 1.57 -15.80
CA ILE A 227 -3.54 1.52 -14.57
C ILE A 227 -3.73 2.84 -13.83
N VAL A 228 -4.04 2.76 -12.55
CA VAL A 228 -4.23 3.92 -11.68
C VAL A 228 -3.10 3.98 -10.66
N ALA A 229 -2.46 5.14 -10.54
CA ALA A 229 -1.44 5.40 -9.56
C ALA A 229 -1.95 6.35 -8.47
N TYR A 230 -1.86 5.93 -7.22
CA TYR A 230 -2.10 6.80 -6.05
C TYR A 230 -0.79 7.17 -5.38
N MET A 231 -0.61 8.45 -5.08
CA MET A 231 0.65 8.99 -4.55
C MET A 231 0.39 9.85 -3.31
N ARG A 232 1.32 9.83 -2.36
CA ARG A 232 1.31 10.82 -1.29
C ARG A 232 1.77 12.17 -1.82
N CYS A 233 1.18 13.23 -1.28
CA CYS A 233 1.41 14.60 -1.72
C CYS A 233 1.67 15.55 -0.56
N ARG A 234 2.52 16.56 -0.78
CA ARG A 234 2.74 17.66 0.17
C ARG A 234 1.48 18.48 0.47
N GLN A 235 0.43 18.37 -0.34
CA GLN A 235 -0.84 19.09 -0.18
C GLN A 235 -1.82 18.42 0.80
N ARG A 236 -1.41 17.33 1.49
CA ARG A 236 -2.23 16.62 2.49
C ARG A 236 -3.52 16.00 1.92
N LYS A 237 -3.43 15.53 0.67
CA LYS A 237 -4.41 14.70 -0.03
C LYS A 237 -3.66 13.60 -0.79
N ILE A 238 -4.39 12.60 -1.26
CA ILE A 238 -3.88 11.61 -2.20
C ILE A 238 -4.00 12.18 -3.61
N ALA A 239 -2.94 12.03 -4.41
CA ALA A 239 -2.97 12.36 -5.84
C ALA A 239 -3.21 11.10 -6.67
N GLU A 240 -4.01 11.23 -7.73
CA GLU A 240 -4.27 10.18 -8.72
C GLU A 240 -3.70 10.58 -10.08
N SER A 241 -3.12 9.61 -10.79
CA SER A 241 -2.81 9.69 -12.22
C SER A 241 -3.13 8.35 -12.88
N ARG A 242 -3.43 8.35 -14.18
CA ARG A 242 -3.85 7.15 -14.92
C ARG A 242 -3.01 6.94 -16.17
N SER A 243 -2.76 5.68 -16.51
CA SER A 243 -2.12 5.24 -17.76
C SER A 243 -3.03 4.26 -18.50
N THR A 244 -3.13 4.42 -19.82
CA THR A 244 -3.89 3.53 -20.72
C THR A 244 -2.98 2.82 -21.73
N ASP A 245 -1.67 2.97 -21.58
CA ASP A 245 -0.61 2.46 -22.48
C ASP A 245 0.44 1.66 -21.70
N GLN A 246 -0.03 0.83 -20.75
CA GLN A 246 0.82 -0.10 -19.98
C GLN A 246 1.91 0.59 -19.15
N GLY A 247 1.64 1.80 -18.67
CA GLY A 247 2.50 2.56 -17.77
C GLY A 247 3.54 3.45 -18.46
N GLU A 248 3.49 3.61 -19.78
CA GLU A 248 4.46 4.42 -20.53
C GLU A 248 4.20 5.92 -20.40
N THR A 249 2.93 6.33 -20.54
CA THR A 249 2.48 7.70 -20.34
C THR A 249 1.35 7.78 -19.33
N TRP A 250 1.22 8.94 -18.71
CA TRP A 250 0.37 9.15 -17.54
C TRP A 250 -0.34 10.49 -17.64
N SER A 251 -1.60 10.51 -17.22
CA SER A 251 -2.42 11.71 -17.19
C SER A 251 -1.87 12.73 -16.19
N THR A 252 -2.19 14.01 -16.39
CA THR A 252 -1.92 15.06 -15.39
C THR A 252 -2.50 14.65 -14.03
N PRO A 253 -1.70 14.67 -12.95
CA PRO A 253 -2.18 14.27 -11.63
C PRO A 253 -3.25 15.23 -11.09
N HIS A 254 -4.24 14.69 -10.39
CA HIS A 254 -5.25 15.48 -9.67
C HIS A 254 -5.46 14.92 -8.25
N MET A 255 -6.00 15.74 -7.35
CA MET A 255 -6.27 15.29 -5.96
C MET A 255 -7.60 14.56 -5.88
N ILE A 256 -7.66 13.48 -5.11
CA ILE A 256 -8.91 12.78 -4.78
C ILE A 256 -9.42 13.19 -3.39
N GLU A 257 -10.69 12.91 -3.10
CA GLU A 257 -11.35 13.25 -1.83
C GLU A 257 -11.11 12.21 -0.72
N LEU A 258 -9.86 11.75 -0.59
CA LEU A 258 -9.39 11.02 0.57
C LEU A 258 -8.36 11.86 1.35
N PRO A 259 -8.50 11.95 2.69
CA PRO A 259 -7.51 12.65 3.50
C PRO A 259 -6.18 11.89 3.49
N ASN A 260 -5.08 12.63 3.54
CA ASN A 260 -3.76 12.05 3.76
C ASN A 260 -2.86 13.08 4.44
N ASN A 261 -2.02 12.65 5.37
CA ASN A 261 -1.12 13.51 6.13
C ASN A 261 0.29 13.60 5.49
N ASN A 262 0.42 13.28 4.19
CA ASN A 262 1.69 13.05 3.48
C ASN A 262 2.48 11.81 3.98
N SER A 263 1.80 10.84 4.61
CA SER A 263 2.38 9.51 4.90
C SER A 263 2.19 8.55 3.74
N GLY A 264 3.07 7.55 3.69
CA GLY A 264 2.97 6.48 2.71
C GLY A 264 1.65 5.72 2.83
N LEU A 265 1.12 5.32 1.68
CA LEU A 265 -0.04 4.46 1.48
C LEU A 265 0.38 3.29 0.58
N ASP A 266 -0.38 2.20 0.60
CA ASP A 266 -0.24 1.08 -0.35
C ASP A 266 -1.62 0.53 -0.68
N GLY A 267 -1.75 -0.16 -1.80
CA GLY A 267 -3.00 -0.77 -2.20
C GLY A 267 -2.81 -2.02 -3.04
N VAL A 268 -3.88 -2.77 -3.21
CA VAL A 268 -3.90 -4.00 -4.01
C VAL A 268 -5.22 -4.10 -4.75
N THR A 269 -5.16 -4.56 -6.01
CA THR A 269 -6.36 -5.01 -6.72
C THR A 269 -6.54 -6.49 -6.44
N LEU A 270 -7.72 -6.86 -5.93
CA LEU A 270 -8.05 -8.22 -5.57
C LEU A 270 -8.34 -9.04 -6.82
N VAL A 271 -8.22 -10.36 -6.70
CA VAL A 271 -8.53 -11.31 -7.78
C VAL A 271 -9.95 -11.15 -8.32
N ASP A 272 -10.91 -10.72 -7.49
CA ASP A 272 -12.31 -10.50 -7.88
C ASP A 272 -12.59 -9.11 -8.48
N GLY A 273 -11.55 -8.30 -8.68
CA GLY A 273 -11.58 -6.97 -9.28
C GLY A 273 -11.99 -5.85 -8.32
N ARG A 274 -12.11 -6.11 -7.02
CA ARG A 274 -12.21 -5.04 -6.01
C ARG A 274 -10.83 -4.45 -5.73
N HIS A 275 -10.79 -3.27 -5.11
CA HIS A 275 -9.54 -2.60 -4.76
C HIS A 275 -9.50 -2.29 -3.28
N VAL A 276 -8.34 -2.48 -2.65
CA VAL A 276 -8.13 -2.22 -1.23
C VAL A 276 -6.99 -1.23 -1.05
N LEU A 277 -7.19 -0.23 -0.19
CA LEU A 277 -6.23 0.81 0.12
C LEU A 277 -5.98 0.86 1.63
N ILE A 278 -4.70 0.83 2.02
CA ILE A 278 -4.26 1.08 3.39
C ILE A 278 -3.59 2.45 3.47
N TYR A 279 -4.11 3.32 4.33
CA TYR A 279 -3.68 4.72 4.43
C TYR A 279 -4.03 5.33 5.79
N ASN A 280 -3.41 6.44 6.13
CA ASN A 280 -3.81 7.22 7.29
C ASN A 280 -5.03 8.11 6.93
N HIS A 281 -6.21 7.81 7.48
CA HIS A 281 -7.43 8.59 7.27
C HIS A 281 -7.41 9.87 8.11
N THR A 282 -6.43 10.74 7.86
CA THR A 282 -6.28 12.01 8.56
C THR A 282 -5.42 12.96 7.72
N PRO A 283 -5.70 14.28 7.74
CA PRO A 283 -4.82 15.26 7.12
C PRO A 283 -3.65 15.68 8.03
N GLN A 284 -3.60 15.26 9.31
CA GLN A 284 -2.52 15.55 10.27
C GLN A 284 -2.25 14.39 11.23
N GLY A 285 -0.98 14.23 11.67
CA GLY A 285 -0.59 13.10 12.53
C GLY A 285 -0.67 11.76 11.79
N ARG A 286 -0.21 10.65 12.38
CA ARG A 286 -0.16 9.32 11.73
C ARG A 286 -1.15 8.32 12.33
N THR A 287 -2.30 8.82 12.76
CA THR A 287 -3.41 8.06 13.34
C THR A 287 -4.72 8.74 12.96
N PRO A 288 -5.78 8.01 12.60
CA PRO A 288 -5.85 6.55 12.50
C PRO A 288 -5.08 5.96 11.30
N LEU A 289 -4.80 4.66 11.35
CA LEU A 289 -4.43 3.86 10.17
C LEU A 289 -5.65 3.03 9.76
N ASN A 290 -6.07 3.15 8.50
CA ASN A 290 -7.32 2.60 8.00
C ASN A 290 -7.10 1.73 6.78
N LEU A 291 -8.02 0.78 6.63
CA LEU A 291 -8.28 0.02 5.44
C LEU A 291 -9.57 0.54 4.80
N ALA A 292 -9.54 0.79 3.50
CA ALA A 292 -10.72 1.11 2.70
C ALA A 292 -10.82 0.16 1.50
N ILE A 293 -12.04 -0.07 1.03
CA ILE A 293 -12.34 -0.94 -0.10
C ILE A 293 -13.19 -0.20 -1.14
N ALA A 294 -12.88 -0.37 -2.41
CA ALA A 294 -13.73 -0.01 -3.53
C ALA A 294 -14.25 -1.29 -4.18
N ASN A 295 -15.57 -1.36 -4.42
CA ASN A 295 -16.22 -2.58 -4.92
C ASN A 295 -16.08 -2.77 -6.44
N ASP A 296 -15.61 -1.75 -7.14
CA ASP A 296 -15.42 -1.74 -8.59
C ASP A 296 -14.39 -0.68 -9.03
N ASP A 297 -14.15 -0.65 -10.34
CA ASP A 297 -13.21 0.21 -11.05
C ASP A 297 -13.54 1.72 -10.98
N SER A 298 -14.70 2.10 -10.40
CA SER A 298 -15.00 3.51 -10.11
C SER A 298 -14.15 4.07 -8.97
N LEU A 299 -13.51 3.20 -8.18
CA LEU A 299 -12.69 3.55 -7.02
C LEU A 299 -13.45 4.38 -5.97
N ASN A 300 -14.75 4.10 -5.82
CA ASN A 300 -15.57 4.67 -4.76
C ASN A 300 -15.25 4.02 -3.40
N TRP A 301 -14.29 4.58 -2.69
CA TRP A 301 -13.76 4.06 -1.43
C TRP A 301 -14.77 4.10 -0.28
N GLN A 302 -14.97 2.96 0.36
CA GLN A 302 -15.73 2.79 1.60
C GLN A 302 -14.80 2.38 2.74
N PRO A 303 -15.03 2.83 3.98
CA PRO A 303 -14.27 2.37 5.13
C PRO A 303 -14.48 0.87 5.35
N LEU A 304 -13.39 0.13 5.54
CA LEU A 304 -13.43 -1.31 5.79
C LEU A 304 -13.07 -1.64 7.24
N LEU A 305 -11.93 -1.14 7.73
CA LEU A 305 -11.44 -1.40 9.08
C LEU A 305 -10.52 -0.25 9.56
N THR A 306 -10.57 0.06 10.86
CA THR A 306 -9.54 0.88 11.52
C THR A 306 -8.53 -0.06 12.16
N LEU A 307 -7.30 -0.07 11.65
CA LEU A 307 -6.22 -0.94 12.15
C LEU A 307 -5.61 -0.41 13.45
N GLU A 308 -5.50 0.92 13.55
CA GLU A 308 -4.93 1.61 14.71
C GLU A 308 -5.70 2.91 14.96
N SER A 309 -6.25 3.06 16.17
CA SER A 309 -7.02 4.24 16.60
C SER A 309 -6.33 5.08 17.66
N GLU A 310 -5.43 4.48 18.44
CA GLU A 310 -4.76 5.15 19.56
C GLU A 310 -3.67 6.10 19.09
N PRO A 311 -3.46 7.28 19.73
CA PRO A 311 -2.42 8.22 19.32
C PRO A 311 -1.04 7.56 19.14
N GLY A 312 -0.44 7.70 17.96
CA GLY A 312 0.86 7.11 17.67
C GLY A 312 1.40 7.38 16.27
N GLU A 313 2.55 6.76 15.97
CA GLU A 313 3.13 6.77 14.62
C GLU A 313 2.91 5.42 13.92
N TYR A 314 1.82 5.29 13.14
CA TYR A 314 1.55 4.10 12.32
C TYR A 314 1.69 4.45 10.85
N SER A 315 2.61 3.78 10.15
CA SER A 315 3.01 4.29 8.85
C SER A 315 3.78 3.31 8.00
N TYR A 316 3.98 3.69 6.74
CA TYR A 316 4.58 2.86 5.70
C TYR A 316 3.95 1.47 5.65
N PRO A 317 2.62 1.41 5.47
CA PRO A 317 1.96 0.13 5.31
C PRO A 317 2.35 -0.51 3.98
N ALA A 318 2.36 -1.84 3.94
CA ALA A 318 2.33 -2.63 2.72
C ALA A 318 1.19 -3.65 2.84
N ILE A 319 0.53 -3.96 1.72
CA ILE A 319 -0.60 -4.88 1.66
C ILE A 319 -0.49 -5.81 0.46
N ILE A 320 -0.81 -7.08 0.63
CA ILE A 320 -0.97 -8.07 -0.44
C ILE A 320 -2.27 -8.85 -0.23
N GLN A 321 -2.78 -9.46 -1.30
CA GLN A 321 -3.73 -10.56 -1.20
C GLN A 321 -2.96 -11.87 -1.44
N THR A 322 -3.09 -12.82 -0.52
CA THR A 322 -2.48 -14.15 -0.61
C THR A 322 -3.35 -15.11 -1.41
N ALA A 323 -2.79 -16.25 -1.83
CA ALA A 323 -3.48 -17.25 -2.64
C ALA A 323 -4.73 -17.86 -1.96
N ASP A 324 -4.80 -17.81 -0.63
CA ASP A 324 -5.97 -18.22 0.15
C ASP A 324 -7.09 -17.15 0.19
N GLY A 325 -6.89 -16.02 -0.49
CA GLY A 325 -7.87 -14.92 -0.62
C GLY A 325 -7.76 -13.86 0.48
N ARG A 326 -6.97 -14.08 1.54
CA ARG A 326 -6.85 -13.16 2.66
C ARG A 326 -5.97 -11.96 2.34
N LEU A 327 -6.19 -10.88 3.09
CA LEU A 327 -5.37 -9.68 3.04
C LEU A 327 -4.32 -9.74 4.13
N HIS A 328 -3.05 -9.61 3.74
CA HIS A 328 -1.94 -9.52 4.66
C HIS A 328 -1.35 -8.12 4.61
N MET A 329 -1.27 -7.46 5.77
CA MET A 329 -0.72 -6.11 5.88
C MET A 329 0.42 -6.08 6.87
N VAL A 330 1.49 -5.36 6.54
CA VAL A 330 2.55 -5.00 7.48
C VAL A 330 2.73 -3.51 7.55
N TYR A 331 3.04 -2.96 8.72
CA TYR A 331 3.32 -1.54 8.88
C TYR A 331 4.28 -1.27 10.02
N THR A 332 4.93 -0.11 9.95
CA THR A 332 5.74 0.41 11.04
C THR A 332 4.83 0.84 12.19
N TRP A 333 5.06 0.26 13.36
CA TRP A 333 4.40 0.61 14.61
C TRP A 333 5.38 1.41 15.49
N LYS A 334 5.09 2.70 15.67
CA LYS A 334 5.83 3.67 16.50
C LYS A 334 7.34 3.78 16.21
N ARG A 335 7.77 3.30 15.04
CA ARG A 335 9.18 3.18 14.61
C ARG A 335 10.03 2.21 15.42
N GLU A 336 9.40 1.36 16.20
CA GLU A 336 10.05 0.40 17.11
C GLU A 336 9.86 -1.04 16.61
N LEU A 337 8.65 -1.36 16.16
CA LEU A 337 8.25 -2.70 15.74
C LEU A 337 7.58 -2.68 14.36
N ILE A 338 7.55 -3.84 13.71
CA ILE A 338 6.71 -4.09 12.54
C ILE A 338 5.53 -4.96 12.98
N LYS A 339 4.32 -4.47 12.71
CA LYS A 339 3.08 -5.18 13.01
C LYS A 339 2.54 -5.84 11.74
N HIS A 340 2.12 -7.09 11.85
CA HIS A 340 1.45 -7.89 10.82
C HIS A 340 -0.01 -8.08 11.21
N VAL A 341 -0.92 -7.86 10.26
CA VAL A 341 -2.36 -8.03 10.44
C VAL A 341 -2.92 -8.84 9.28
N VAL A 342 -3.85 -9.75 9.58
CA VAL A 342 -4.60 -10.53 8.60
C VAL A 342 -6.07 -10.16 8.66
N VAL A 343 -6.67 -9.94 7.50
CA VAL A 343 -8.11 -9.65 7.34
C VAL A 343 -8.66 -10.54 6.24
N ASP A 344 -9.74 -11.26 6.53
CA ASP A 344 -10.58 -11.87 5.50
C ASP A 344 -11.43 -10.77 4.85
N PRO A 345 -11.27 -10.47 3.55
CA PRO A 345 -12.09 -9.46 2.91
C PRO A 345 -13.55 -9.91 2.89
N PRO A 346 -14.51 -9.00 3.15
CA PRO A 346 -15.93 -9.35 3.14
C PRO A 346 -16.33 -9.95 1.79
N ALA A 347 -17.38 -10.77 1.78
CA ALA A 347 -17.96 -11.27 0.53
C ALA A 347 -18.29 -10.11 -0.41
N LYS A 348 -18.06 -10.31 -1.71
CA LYS A 348 -18.40 -9.31 -2.72
C LYS A 348 -19.93 -9.12 -2.72
N PRO A 349 -20.44 -7.88 -2.62
CA PRO A 349 -21.87 -7.62 -2.77
C PRO A 349 -22.36 -8.14 -4.13
N GLU A 350 -23.55 -8.75 -4.15
CA GLU A 350 -24.21 -9.26 -5.38
C GLU A 350 -24.49 -8.17 -6.41
#